data_AF-A0A7S1K8C3-F1
#
_entry.id   AF-A0A7S1K8C3-F1
#
_cell.length_a   1.000
_cell.length_b   1.000
_cell.length_c   1.000
_cell.angle_alpha   90.00
_cell.angle_beta   90.00
_cell.angle_gamma   90.00
#
_symmetry.space_group_name_H-M   'P 1'
#
loop_
_entity.id
_entity.type
_entity.pdbx_description
1 polymer ?
#
loop_
_entity_poly.entity_id
_entity_poly.type
_entity_poly.pdbx_seq_one_letter_code
_entity_poly.pdbx_strand_id
1 'polypeptide(L)'
;ARCQEHHKRTRDDRIKRKSRKKQRKQVLKDKAAELKEACGDDKEAFEAKWKEYQAENKALVEERVAGEQEAAKQTRVAKRAAEKERLKESLDKDDHTRQLLDTVAKMFAEQLGKDLEAMKQKKTVNYAAKWAPSLNGYHDNITQLAGAIAAELYADRTDLTPQQKKDLYRKEFLSPLRAYTDVPEVFMSANKWDQLPYERVPSRCMKLNKKAFVKHDGERFAAFLEKVVKGEKKIAAGAVLPHELLKPFMNTYFSRQEDNQSEAEKQTNELQWNRLVADLMAKGGGCPLKNNVAVCDVSGSMTGEPMEVAIALSLITAQVSDEPWGNTIITFSQRPTFFSID
;
A
#
# COMPACT_ATOMS: atom_id res chain seq x y z
N ALA A 1 -3.01 5.53 19.85
CA ALA A 1 -2.98 4.18 20.45
C ALA A 1 -2.79 3.04 19.42
N ARG A 2 -3.77 2.74 18.54
CA ARG A 2 -3.69 1.58 17.61
C ARG A 2 -2.52 1.62 16.59
N CYS A 3 -2.19 2.79 16.03
CA CYS A 3 -1.04 2.93 15.11
C CYS A 3 0.32 2.70 15.80
N GLN A 4 0.47 3.21 17.03
CA GLN A 4 1.69 3.01 17.84
C GLN A 4 1.86 1.54 18.23
N GLU A 5 0.76 0.84 18.52
CA GLU A 5 0.79 -0.59 18.82
C GLU A 5 1.14 -1.45 17.60
N HIS A 6 0.63 -1.10 16.42
CA HIS A 6 1.03 -1.73 15.16
C HIS A 6 2.52 -1.49 14.84
N HIS A 7 3.02 -0.27 15.03
CA HIS A 7 4.43 0.07 14.84
C HIS A 7 5.36 -0.68 15.82
N LYS A 8 4.94 -0.83 17.09
CA LYS A 8 5.66 -1.65 18.07
C LYS A 8 5.71 -3.12 17.65
N ARG A 9 4.57 -3.73 17.28
CA ARG A 9 4.51 -5.13 16.82
C ARG A 9 5.40 -5.40 15.60
N THR A 10 5.36 -4.51 14.61
CA THR A 10 6.23 -4.65 13.41
C THR A 10 7.72 -4.47 13.71
N ARG A 11 8.08 -3.59 14.66
CA ARG A 11 9.45 -3.43 15.15
C ARG A 11 9.93 -4.69 15.88
N ASP A 12 9.11 -5.25 16.76
CA ASP A 12 9.43 -6.46 17.52
C ASP A 12 9.59 -7.69 16.63
N ASP A 13 8.71 -7.84 15.63
CA ASP A 13 8.83 -8.89 14.63
C ASP A 13 10.10 -8.76 13.78
N ARG A 14 10.49 -7.52 13.43
CA ARG A 14 11.75 -7.25 12.73
C ARG A 14 12.97 -7.58 13.60
N ILE A 15 12.93 -7.28 14.90
CA ILE A 15 13.99 -7.62 15.86
C ILE A 15 14.10 -9.15 16.00
N LYS A 16 12.97 -9.85 16.18
CA LYS A 16 12.92 -11.32 16.25
C LYS A 16 13.47 -11.97 14.98
N ARG A 17 13.10 -11.47 13.80
CA ARG A 17 13.65 -11.95 12.51
C ARG A 17 15.16 -11.74 12.40
N LYS A 18 15.68 -10.57 12.81
CA LYS A 18 17.12 -10.29 12.83
C LYS A 18 17.86 -11.22 13.80
N SER A 19 17.32 -11.45 14.99
CA SER A 19 17.87 -12.37 15.99
C SER A 19 17.95 -13.80 15.46
N ARG A 20 16.86 -14.32 14.88
CA ARG A 20 16.82 -15.65 14.25
C ARG A 20 17.83 -15.81 13.11
N LYS A 21 18.01 -14.78 12.27
CA LYS A 21 19.04 -14.79 11.21
C LYS A 21 20.46 -14.83 11.78
N LYS A 22 20.73 -14.10 12.87
CA LYS A 22 22.03 -14.09 13.54
C LYS A 22 22.35 -15.47 14.15
N GLN A 23 21.37 -16.07 14.83
CA GLN A 23 21.50 -17.43 15.38
C GLN A 23 21.76 -18.48 14.29
N ARG A 24 21.02 -18.45 13.18
CA ARG A 24 21.26 -19.37 12.04
C ARG A 24 22.67 -19.23 11.46
N LYS A 25 23.16 -18.00 11.31
CA LYS A 25 24.51 -17.74 10.80
C LYS A 25 25.58 -18.25 11.78
N GLN A 26 25.31 -18.22 13.08
CA GLN A 26 26.22 -18.75 14.09
C GLN A 26 26.29 -20.28 14.03
N VAL A 27 25.14 -20.96 14.00
CA VAL A 27 25.08 -22.45 13.90
C VAL A 27 25.83 -22.97 12.67
N LEU A 28 25.67 -22.33 11.51
CA LEU A 28 26.41 -22.72 10.30
C LEU A 28 27.92 -22.50 10.42
N LYS A 29 28.35 -21.44 11.15
CA LYS A 29 29.77 -21.17 11.39
C LYS A 29 30.38 -22.18 12.35
N ASP A 30 29.67 -22.49 13.44
CA ASP A 30 30.11 -23.45 14.44
C ASP A 30 30.26 -24.83 13.78
N LYS A 31 29.28 -25.24 12.96
CA LYS A 31 29.36 -26.52 12.24
C LYS A 31 30.47 -26.57 11.19
N ALA A 32 30.74 -25.45 10.52
CA ALA A 32 31.86 -25.36 9.59
C ALA A 32 33.22 -25.46 10.31
N ALA A 33 33.32 -24.95 11.55
CA ALA A 33 34.53 -25.07 12.36
C ALA A 33 34.74 -26.53 12.82
N GLU A 34 33.69 -27.19 13.33
CA GLU A 34 33.72 -28.61 13.70
C GLU A 34 34.18 -29.51 12.55
N LEU A 35 33.63 -29.30 11.35
CA LEU A 35 33.99 -30.10 10.18
C LEU A 35 35.42 -29.85 9.69
N LYS A 36 35.95 -28.63 9.87
CA LYS A 36 37.37 -28.33 9.57
C LYS A 36 38.29 -29.03 10.55
N GLU A 37 37.96 -29.01 11.85
CA GLU A 37 38.73 -29.71 12.88
C GLU A 37 38.75 -31.23 12.65
N ALA A 38 37.61 -31.81 12.24
CA ALA A 38 37.49 -33.24 11.98
C ALA A 38 38.16 -33.71 10.66
N CYS A 39 38.42 -32.81 9.70
CA CYS A 39 39.03 -33.14 8.41
C CYS A 39 40.52 -32.75 8.32
N GLY A 40 41.04 -31.94 9.27
CA GLY A 40 42.42 -31.46 9.22
C GLY A 40 42.70 -30.67 7.92
N ASP A 41 43.82 -30.99 7.26
CA ASP A 41 44.25 -30.37 5.99
C ASP A 41 43.61 -31.00 4.75
N ASP A 42 42.78 -32.04 4.89
CA ASP A 42 42.09 -32.69 3.78
C ASP A 42 40.89 -31.84 3.31
N LYS A 43 41.18 -30.98 2.33
CA LYS A 43 40.21 -30.05 1.75
C LYS A 43 39.07 -30.77 1.00
N GLU A 44 39.36 -31.90 0.35
CA GLU A 44 38.35 -32.64 -0.41
C GLU A 44 37.36 -33.33 0.53
N ALA A 45 37.85 -33.91 1.62
CA ALA A 45 37.00 -34.49 2.66
C ALA A 45 36.11 -33.44 3.34
N PHE A 46 36.62 -32.22 3.59
CA PHE A 46 35.81 -31.12 4.12
C PHE A 46 34.71 -30.71 3.14
N GLU A 47 35.03 -30.52 1.85
CA GLU A 47 34.05 -30.10 0.85
C GLU A 47 32.93 -31.15 0.65
N ALA A 48 33.27 -32.45 0.70
CA ALA A 48 32.28 -33.53 0.62
C ALA A 48 31.32 -33.51 1.82
N LYS A 49 31.84 -33.51 3.06
CA LYS A 49 31.03 -33.48 4.29
C LYS A 49 30.22 -32.18 4.42
N TRP A 50 30.76 -31.06 3.96
CA TRP A 50 30.06 -29.78 3.96
C TRP A 50 28.87 -29.78 2.99
N LYS A 51 29.03 -30.36 1.79
CA LYS A 51 27.92 -30.51 0.83
C LYS A 51 26.82 -31.43 1.35
N GLU A 52 27.19 -32.54 1.99
CA GLU A 52 26.25 -33.46 2.63
C GLU A 52 25.44 -32.76 3.73
N TYR A 53 26.13 -32.07 4.66
CA TYR A 53 25.48 -31.29 5.71
C TYR A 53 24.56 -30.18 5.16
N GLN A 54 24.97 -29.51 4.08
CA GLN A 54 24.12 -28.51 3.43
C GLN A 54 22.85 -29.12 2.84
N ALA A 55 22.94 -30.30 2.24
CA ALA A 55 21.78 -31.01 1.69
C ALA A 55 20.82 -31.45 2.80
N GLU A 56 21.33 -32.04 3.88
CA GLU A 56 20.53 -32.45 5.05
C GLU A 56 19.85 -31.26 5.73
N ASN A 57 20.59 -30.18 5.99
CA ASN A 57 20.06 -28.98 6.62
C ASN A 57 19.02 -28.31 5.73
N LYS A 58 19.22 -28.31 4.40
CA LYS A 58 18.21 -27.82 3.46
C LYS A 58 16.92 -28.62 3.57
N ALA A 59 17.00 -29.96 3.57
CA ALA A 59 15.83 -30.84 3.71
C ALA A 59 15.09 -30.61 5.04
N LEU A 60 15.81 -30.55 6.17
CA LEU A 60 15.23 -30.26 7.49
C LEU A 60 14.57 -28.87 7.56
N VAL A 61 15.16 -27.86 6.91
CA VAL A 61 14.58 -26.52 6.83
C VAL A 61 13.31 -26.53 5.99
N GLU A 62 13.29 -27.23 4.85
CA GLU A 62 12.12 -27.38 3.99
C GLU A 62 10.97 -28.09 4.72
N GLU A 63 11.25 -29.18 5.42
CA GLU A 63 10.25 -29.90 6.23
C GLU A 63 9.68 -29.02 7.35
N ARG A 64 10.54 -28.33 8.11
CA ARG A 64 10.08 -27.41 9.15
C ARG A 64 9.23 -26.27 8.57
N VAL A 65 9.64 -25.70 7.44
CA VAL A 65 8.88 -24.63 6.77
C VAL A 65 7.52 -25.17 6.30
N ALA A 66 7.46 -26.38 5.75
CA ALA A 66 6.20 -27.02 5.37
C ALA A 66 5.29 -27.25 6.58
N GLY A 67 5.83 -27.75 7.70
CA GLY A 67 5.09 -27.92 8.96
C GLY A 67 4.56 -26.59 9.52
N GLU A 68 5.39 -25.55 9.56
CA GLU A 68 4.98 -24.20 9.97
C GLU A 68 3.89 -23.63 9.06
N GLN A 69 3.97 -23.86 7.74
CA GLN A 69 2.97 -23.44 6.76
C GLN A 69 1.62 -24.13 6.98
N GLU A 70 1.62 -25.45 7.20
CA GLU A 70 0.38 -26.20 7.42
C GLU A 70 -0.25 -25.83 8.76
N ALA A 71 0.54 -25.69 9.84
CA ALA A 71 0.04 -25.21 11.13
C ALA A 71 -0.56 -23.79 11.03
N ALA A 72 0.10 -22.89 10.29
CA ALA A 72 -0.42 -21.53 10.04
C ALA A 72 -1.72 -21.55 9.22
N LYS A 73 -1.84 -22.47 8.23
CA LYS A 73 -3.05 -22.67 7.44
C LYS A 73 -4.19 -23.21 8.30
N GLN A 74 -3.96 -24.22 9.13
CA GLN A 74 -4.95 -24.75 10.07
C GLN A 74 -5.44 -23.66 11.04
N THR A 75 -4.51 -22.90 11.62
CA THR A 75 -4.85 -21.77 12.51
C THR A 75 -5.72 -20.73 11.81
N ARG A 76 -5.42 -20.39 10.54
CA ARG A 76 -6.22 -19.47 9.72
C ARG A 76 -7.62 -20.01 9.44
N VAL A 77 -7.75 -21.30 9.15
CA VAL A 77 -9.05 -21.95 8.91
C VAL A 77 -9.89 -21.95 10.19
N ALA A 78 -9.32 -22.34 11.33
CA ALA A 78 -10.00 -22.33 12.62
C ALA A 78 -10.47 -20.93 13.01
N LYS A 79 -9.61 -19.91 12.84
CA LYS A 79 -9.97 -18.51 13.10
C LYS A 79 -11.14 -18.05 12.22
N ARG A 80 -11.13 -18.39 10.93
CA ARG A 80 -12.23 -18.04 10.01
C ARG A 80 -13.54 -18.73 10.38
N ALA A 81 -13.48 -19.98 10.82
CA ALA A 81 -14.66 -20.71 11.29
C ALA A 81 -15.25 -20.04 12.54
N ALA A 82 -14.40 -19.69 13.52
CA ALA A 82 -14.83 -18.99 14.73
C ALA A 82 -15.44 -17.60 14.44
N GLU A 83 -14.86 -16.83 13.51
CA GLU A 83 -15.42 -15.53 13.09
C GLU A 83 -16.80 -15.69 12.44
N LYS A 84 -17.00 -16.73 11.61
CA LYS A 84 -18.30 -17.02 10.99
C LYS A 84 -19.36 -17.40 12.01
N GLU A 85 -19.04 -18.27 12.96
CA GLU A 85 -19.97 -18.65 14.03
C GLU A 85 -20.36 -17.43 14.89
N ARG A 86 -19.38 -16.58 15.25
CA ARG A 86 -19.66 -15.35 15.99
C ARG A 86 -20.60 -14.41 15.24
N LEU A 87 -20.40 -14.25 13.93
CA LEU A 87 -21.29 -13.43 13.11
C LEU A 87 -22.71 -14.03 13.08
N LYS A 88 -22.82 -15.34 12.91
CA LYS A 88 -24.11 -16.05 12.91
C LYS A 88 -24.85 -15.83 14.22
N GLU A 89 -24.18 -16.01 15.35
CA GLU A 89 -24.76 -15.70 16.66
C GLU A 89 -25.20 -14.24 16.79
N SER A 90 -24.40 -13.30 16.27
CA SER A 90 -24.75 -11.87 16.31
C SER A 90 -25.97 -11.55 15.46
N LEU A 91 -26.09 -12.17 14.29
CA LEU A 91 -27.25 -12.02 13.40
C LEU A 91 -28.50 -12.65 14.02
N ASP A 92 -28.36 -13.77 14.73
CA ASP A 92 -29.48 -14.45 15.37
C ASP A 92 -29.99 -13.71 16.62
N LYS A 93 -29.10 -13.00 17.34
CA LYS A 93 -29.42 -12.30 18.60
C LYS A 93 -29.85 -10.84 18.42
N ASP A 94 -29.35 -10.14 17.40
CA ASP A 94 -29.57 -8.70 17.22
C ASP A 94 -30.16 -8.35 15.85
N ASP A 95 -31.41 -7.88 15.86
CA ASP A 95 -32.12 -7.45 14.67
C ASP A 95 -31.47 -6.25 13.98
N HIS A 96 -30.77 -5.36 14.72
CA HIS A 96 -30.09 -4.21 14.11
C HIS A 96 -28.90 -4.65 13.26
N THR A 97 -28.12 -5.64 13.73
CA THR A 97 -27.01 -6.20 12.96
C THR A 97 -27.49 -6.82 11.65
N ARG A 98 -28.63 -7.54 11.68
CA ARG A 98 -29.25 -8.10 10.47
C ARG A 98 -29.74 -7.02 9.52
N GLN A 99 -30.52 -6.06 10.02
CA GLN A 99 -31.02 -4.93 9.23
C GLN A 99 -29.89 -4.11 8.58
N LEU A 100 -28.79 -3.88 9.30
CA LEU A 100 -27.62 -3.19 8.77
C LEU A 100 -26.98 -3.99 7.62
N LEU A 101 -26.79 -5.31 7.80
CA LEU A 101 -26.24 -6.17 6.76
C LEU A 101 -27.10 -6.13 5.49
N ASP A 102 -28.41 -6.29 5.66
CA ASP A 102 -29.37 -6.32 4.55
C ASP A 102 -29.43 -4.97 3.83
N THR A 103 -29.46 -3.86 4.59
CA THR A 103 -29.46 -2.51 4.01
C THR A 103 -28.19 -2.25 3.20
N VAL A 104 -27.02 -2.59 3.75
CA VAL A 104 -25.75 -2.41 3.03
C VAL A 104 -25.67 -3.30 1.81
N ALA A 105 -26.12 -4.57 1.91
CA ALA A 105 -26.16 -5.49 0.79
C ALA A 105 -27.05 -4.97 -0.34
N LYS A 106 -28.23 -4.45 -0.01
CA LYS A 106 -29.17 -3.84 -0.94
C LYS A 106 -28.60 -2.61 -1.64
N MET A 107 -27.98 -1.71 -0.88
CA MET A 107 -27.31 -0.52 -1.47
C MET A 107 -26.24 -0.91 -2.51
N PHE A 108 -25.44 -1.95 -2.20
CA PHE A 108 -24.46 -2.45 -3.16
C PHE A 108 -25.12 -3.12 -4.37
N ALA A 109 -26.12 -3.97 -4.16
CA ALA A 109 -26.81 -4.68 -5.23
C ALA A 109 -27.46 -3.71 -6.23
N GLU A 110 -28.19 -2.70 -5.73
CA GLU A 110 -28.83 -1.67 -6.56
C GLU A 110 -27.80 -0.87 -7.36
N GLN A 111 -26.72 -0.42 -6.74
CA GLN A 111 -25.69 0.37 -7.43
C GLN A 111 -24.90 -0.48 -8.44
N LEU A 112 -24.59 -1.74 -8.12
CA LEU A 112 -23.93 -2.66 -9.05
C LEU A 112 -24.80 -2.97 -10.27
N GLY A 113 -26.12 -3.12 -10.09
CA GLY A 113 -27.08 -3.22 -11.19
C GLY A 113 -27.03 -2.01 -12.11
N LYS A 114 -27.09 -0.79 -11.54
CA LYS A 114 -26.98 0.47 -12.31
C LYS A 114 -25.63 0.59 -13.04
N ASP A 115 -24.54 0.25 -12.36
CA ASP A 115 -23.19 0.30 -12.93
C ASP A 115 -23.05 -0.70 -14.09
N LEU A 116 -23.65 -1.90 -13.98
CA LEU A 116 -23.61 -2.90 -15.06
C LEU A 116 -24.34 -2.41 -16.31
N GLU A 117 -25.51 -1.79 -16.15
CA GLU A 117 -26.25 -1.22 -17.28
C GLU A 117 -25.53 0.00 -17.88
N ALA A 118 -24.95 0.88 -17.05
CA ALA A 118 -24.13 1.98 -17.53
C ALA A 118 -22.89 1.48 -18.30
N MET A 119 -22.25 0.41 -17.83
CA MET A 119 -21.12 -0.24 -18.52
C MET A 119 -21.53 -0.78 -19.89
N LYS A 120 -22.67 -1.49 -19.99
CA LYS A 120 -23.20 -1.99 -21.28
C LYS A 120 -23.44 -0.85 -22.27
N GLN A 121 -23.87 0.31 -21.78
CA GLN A 121 -24.06 1.53 -22.57
C GLN A 121 -22.75 2.33 -22.80
N LYS A 122 -21.59 1.80 -22.39
CA LYS A 122 -20.28 2.47 -22.45
C LYS A 122 -20.26 3.85 -21.78
N LYS A 123 -21.05 4.02 -20.72
CA LYS A 123 -21.10 5.23 -19.89
C LYS A 123 -20.16 5.10 -18.69
N THR A 124 -19.91 6.21 -18.00
CA THR A 124 -19.15 6.21 -16.74
C THR A 124 -19.91 5.44 -15.66
N VAL A 125 -19.20 4.55 -14.96
CA VAL A 125 -19.72 3.76 -13.83
C VAL A 125 -19.25 4.33 -12.50
N ASN A 126 -19.96 4.02 -11.42
CA ASN A 126 -19.52 4.35 -10.08
C ASN A 126 -18.45 3.36 -9.57
N TYR A 127 -17.85 3.67 -8.43
CA TYR A 127 -16.83 2.83 -7.78
C TYR A 127 -17.43 1.71 -6.91
N ALA A 128 -18.72 1.36 -7.06
CA ALA A 128 -19.34 0.35 -6.19
C ALA A 128 -18.63 -1.00 -6.31
N ALA A 129 -18.34 -1.47 -7.54
CA ALA A 129 -17.59 -2.71 -7.76
C ALA A 129 -16.16 -2.69 -7.19
N LYS A 130 -15.54 -1.51 -7.07
CA LYS A 130 -14.22 -1.35 -6.45
C LYS A 130 -14.26 -1.60 -4.95
N TRP A 131 -15.29 -1.08 -4.28
CA TRP A 131 -15.45 -1.20 -2.82
C TRP A 131 -16.21 -2.44 -2.37
N ALA A 132 -16.97 -3.05 -3.28
CA ALA A 132 -17.71 -4.26 -2.99
C ALA A 132 -16.75 -5.41 -2.62
N PRO A 133 -17.06 -6.19 -1.58
CA PRO A 133 -16.16 -7.21 -1.06
C PRO A 133 -15.94 -8.33 -2.10
N SER A 134 -14.68 -8.73 -2.27
CA SER A 134 -14.31 -9.92 -3.03
C SER A 134 -14.69 -11.18 -2.25
N LEU A 135 -15.18 -12.21 -2.97
CA LEU A 135 -15.49 -13.52 -2.39
C LEU A 135 -14.30 -14.10 -1.62
N ASN A 136 -14.55 -14.59 -0.41
CA ASN A 136 -13.54 -15.16 0.48
C ASN A 136 -12.37 -14.20 0.81
N GLY A 137 -12.53 -12.91 0.50
CA GLY A 137 -11.60 -11.84 0.84
C GLY A 137 -11.66 -11.50 2.33
N TYR A 138 -10.77 -10.60 2.79
CA TYR A 138 -10.70 -10.24 4.20
C TYR A 138 -12.03 -9.73 4.77
N HIS A 139 -12.67 -8.78 4.08
CA HIS A 139 -13.94 -8.20 4.52
C HIS A 139 -15.09 -9.21 4.47
N ASP A 140 -15.17 -10.03 3.42
CA ASP A 140 -16.21 -11.05 3.28
C ASP A 140 -16.08 -12.16 4.33
N ASN A 141 -14.85 -12.56 4.69
CA ASN A 141 -14.64 -13.55 5.75
C ASN A 141 -15.20 -13.10 7.10
N ILE A 142 -15.20 -11.79 7.38
CA ILE A 142 -15.67 -11.22 8.64
C ILE A 142 -17.17 -10.91 8.59
N THR A 143 -17.65 -10.39 7.46
CA THR A 143 -19.01 -9.80 7.36
C THR A 143 -20.00 -10.65 6.58
N GLN A 144 -19.53 -11.63 5.80
CA GLN A 144 -20.32 -12.38 4.80
C GLN A 144 -21.07 -11.49 3.80
N LEU A 145 -20.66 -10.23 3.66
CA LEU A 145 -21.34 -9.22 2.86
C LEU A 145 -21.35 -9.57 1.36
N ALA A 146 -20.34 -10.25 0.82
CA ALA A 146 -20.37 -10.67 -0.58
C ALA A 146 -21.45 -11.73 -0.82
N GLY A 147 -21.71 -12.57 0.18
CA GLY A 147 -22.83 -13.51 0.16
C GLY A 147 -24.19 -12.83 0.20
N ALA A 148 -24.36 -11.84 1.08
CA ALA A 148 -25.59 -11.05 1.17
C ALA A 148 -25.87 -10.26 -0.12
N ILE A 149 -24.86 -9.59 -0.69
CA ILE A 149 -24.98 -8.89 -1.97
C ILE A 149 -25.37 -9.85 -3.10
N ALA A 150 -24.74 -11.03 -3.16
CA ALA A 150 -25.08 -12.03 -4.17
C ALA A 150 -26.49 -12.60 -3.96
N ALA A 151 -26.95 -12.75 -2.72
CA ALA A 151 -28.32 -13.17 -2.44
C ALA A 151 -29.34 -12.14 -2.94
N GLU A 152 -29.07 -10.86 -2.72
CA GLU A 152 -29.93 -9.75 -3.17
C GLU A 152 -29.94 -9.59 -4.69
N LEU A 153 -28.77 -9.60 -5.34
CA LEU A 153 -28.65 -9.47 -6.82
C LEU A 153 -29.39 -10.57 -7.58
N TYR A 154 -29.51 -11.75 -6.98
CA TYR A 154 -30.16 -12.90 -7.57
C TYR A 154 -31.34 -13.38 -6.70
N ALA A 155 -32.06 -12.46 -6.04
CA ALA A 155 -33.19 -12.79 -5.18
C ALA A 155 -34.26 -13.59 -5.96
N ASP A 156 -34.54 -13.19 -7.20
CA ASP A 156 -35.54 -13.81 -8.09
C ASP A 156 -35.13 -15.20 -8.61
N ARG A 157 -33.86 -15.60 -8.45
CA ARG A 157 -33.32 -16.88 -8.93
C ARG A 157 -33.29 -17.90 -7.79
N THR A 158 -34.41 -18.56 -7.57
CA THR A 158 -34.57 -19.62 -6.55
C THR A 158 -33.98 -20.96 -6.98
N ASP A 159 -33.71 -21.13 -8.28
CA ASP A 159 -33.05 -22.29 -8.88
C ASP A 159 -31.55 -22.37 -8.57
N LEU A 160 -30.95 -21.27 -8.10
CA LEU A 160 -29.52 -21.16 -7.84
C LEU A 160 -29.18 -21.38 -6.37
N THR A 161 -28.18 -22.23 -6.12
CA THR A 161 -27.58 -22.37 -4.79
C THR A 161 -26.87 -21.09 -4.36
N PRO A 162 -26.71 -20.84 -3.03
CA PRO A 162 -25.96 -19.68 -2.54
C PRO A 162 -24.53 -19.58 -3.10
N GLN A 163 -23.89 -20.72 -3.36
CA GLN A 163 -22.55 -20.76 -3.94
C GLN A 163 -22.56 -20.35 -5.43
N GLN A 164 -23.55 -20.81 -6.21
CA GLN A 164 -23.72 -20.37 -7.59
C GLN A 164 -23.99 -18.86 -7.69
N LYS A 165 -24.86 -18.31 -6.82
CA LYS A 165 -25.11 -16.86 -6.75
C LYS A 165 -23.82 -16.06 -6.50
N LYS A 166 -23.00 -16.52 -5.55
CA LYS A 166 -21.68 -15.92 -5.27
C LYS A 166 -20.78 -15.95 -6.50
N ASP A 167 -20.69 -17.09 -7.18
CA ASP A 167 -19.86 -17.24 -8.37
C ASP A 167 -20.32 -16.33 -9.52
N LEU A 168 -21.62 -16.19 -9.73
CA LEU A 168 -22.19 -15.25 -10.72
C LEU A 168 -21.92 -13.81 -10.32
N TYR A 169 -22.07 -13.42 -9.05
CA TYR A 169 -21.70 -12.08 -8.58
C TYR A 169 -20.23 -11.72 -8.92
N ARG A 170 -19.30 -12.67 -8.75
CA ARG A 170 -17.91 -12.45 -9.18
C ARG A 170 -17.77 -12.32 -10.69
N LYS A 171 -18.42 -13.20 -11.46
CA LYS A 171 -18.25 -13.31 -12.92
C LYS A 171 -18.98 -12.21 -13.69
N GLU A 172 -20.20 -11.90 -13.32
CA GLU A 172 -21.10 -10.99 -14.06
C GLU A 172 -20.98 -9.54 -13.59
N PHE A 173 -20.64 -9.30 -12.32
CA PHE A 173 -20.54 -7.95 -11.77
C PHE A 173 -19.09 -7.56 -11.49
N LEU A 174 -18.43 -8.20 -10.51
CA LEU A 174 -17.13 -7.72 -10.03
C LEU A 174 -16.05 -7.71 -11.11
N SER A 175 -15.88 -8.82 -11.83
CA SER A 175 -14.81 -8.96 -12.82
C SER A 175 -14.95 -7.96 -13.98
N PRO A 176 -16.10 -7.87 -14.68
CA PRO A 176 -16.25 -6.93 -15.79
C PRO A 176 -16.28 -5.47 -15.34
N LEU A 177 -16.95 -5.14 -14.23
CA LEU A 177 -16.99 -3.74 -13.74
C LEU A 177 -15.62 -3.25 -13.30
N ARG A 178 -14.82 -4.09 -12.62
CA ARG A 178 -13.44 -3.72 -12.24
C ARG A 178 -12.52 -3.59 -13.44
N ALA A 179 -12.70 -4.44 -14.46
CA ALA A 179 -11.98 -4.30 -15.72
C ALA A 179 -12.36 -2.99 -16.43
N TYR A 180 -13.64 -2.64 -16.46
CA TYR A 180 -14.14 -1.42 -17.08
C TYR A 180 -13.78 -0.13 -16.34
N THR A 181 -13.62 -0.20 -15.01
CA THR A 181 -13.25 0.98 -14.19
C THR A 181 -11.77 1.36 -14.35
N ASP A 182 -11.00 0.61 -15.15
CA ASP A 182 -9.54 0.79 -15.36
C ASP A 182 -8.75 0.86 -14.05
N VAL A 183 -9.08 -0.02 -13.10
CA VAL A 183 -8.39 -0.07 -11.81
C VAL A 183 -6.93 -0.50 -12.05
N PRO A 184 -5.92 0.29 -11.65
CA PRO A 184 -4.51 0.01 -11.94
C PRO A 184 -4.08 -1.41 -11.52
N GLU A 185 -4.58 -1.87 -10.38
CA GLU A 185 -4.27 -3.18 -9.81
C GLU A 185 -4.67 -4.35 -10.73
N VAL A 186 -5.70 -4.17 -11.58
CA VAL A 186 -6.13 -5.19 -12.56
C VAL A 186 -5.04 -5.39 -13.62
N PHE A 187 -4.54 -4.30 -14.21
CA PHE A 187 -3.45 -4.33 -15.19
C PHE A 187 -2.16 -4.89 -14.59
N MET A 188 -1.81 -4.43 -13.39
CA MET A 188 -0.60 -4.86 -12.68
C MET A 188 -0.64 -6.36 -12.37
N SER A 189 -1.78 -6.87 -11.88
CA SER A 189 -1.92 -8.30 -11.54
C SER A 189 -1.92 -9.21 -12.78
N ALA A 190 -2.41 -8.71 -13.92
CA ALA A 190 -2.40 -9.40 -15.20
C ALA A 190 -1.08 -9.24 -15.97
N ASN A 191 -0.09 -8.53 -15.40
CA ASN A 191 1.18 -8.17 -16.05
C ASN A 191 1.00 -7.41 -17.39
N LYS A 192 -0.11 -6.68 -17.55
CA LYS A 192 -0.46 -5.88 -18.74
C LYS A 192 -0.08 -4.41 -18.54
N TRP A 193 1.21 -4.15 -18.31
CA TRP A 193 1.70 -2.80 -18.03
C TRP A 193 1.57 -1.86 -19.23
N ASP A 194 1.71 -2.41 -20.44
CA ASP A 194 1.51 -1.78 -21.75
C ASP A 194 0.14 -1.11 -21.93
N GLN A 195 -0.87 -1.53 -21.17
CA GLN A 195 -2.23 -1.00 -21.24
C GLN A 195 -2.58 -0.05 -20.10
N LEU A 196 -1.70 0.13 -19.10
CA LEU A 196 -2.00 0.92 -17.91
C LEU A 196 -2.18 2.42 -18.22
N PRO A 197 -3.35 3.02 -17.94
CA PRO A 197 -3.58 4.45 -18.16
C PRO A 197 -3.06 5.28 -16.97
N TYR A 198 -1.81 5.74 -17.04
CA TYR A 198 -1.15 6.50 -15.96
C TYR A 198 -1.91 7.74 -15.47
N GLU A 199 -2.67 8.40 -16.33
CA GLU A 199 -3.47 9.59 -15.96
C GLU A 199 -4.62 9.26 -14.99
N ARG A 200 -5.13 8.04 -15.04
CA ARG A 200 -6.20 7.57 -14.15
C ARG A 200 -5.67 6.97 -12.85
N VAL A 201 -4.35 6.80 -12.72
CA VAL A 201 -3.72 6.21 -11.54
C VAL A 201 -3.90 7.16 -10.35
N PRO A 202 -4.59 6.74 -9.27
CA PRO A 202 -4.77 7.59 -8.09
C PRO A 202 -3.44 7.91 -7.41
N SER A 203 -3.34 9.07 -6.76
CA SER A 203 -2.09 9.57 -6.16
C SER A 203 -1.43 8.58 -5.19
N ARG A 204 -2.25 7.91 -4.36
CA ARG A 204 -1.79 6.89 -3.42
C ARG A 204 -1.27 5.63 -4.11
N CYS A 205 -1.91 5.21 -5.21
CA CYS A 205 -1.43 4.10 -6.03
C CYS A 205 -0.11 4.47 -6.69
N MET A 206 0.01 5.71 -7.20
CA MET A 206 1.24 6.24 -7.78
C MET A 206 2.42 6.13 -6.81
N LYS A 207 2.22 6.61 -5.58
CA LYS A 207 3.22 6.55 -4.51
C LYS A 207 3.61 5.12 -4.13
N LEU A 208 2.64 4.23 -3.97
CA LEU A 208 2.89 2.85 -3.50
C LEU A 208 3.59 2.01 -4.58
N ASN A 209 3.27 2.25 -5.85
CA ASN A 209 3.67 1.38 -6.95
C ASN A 209 4.70 2.00 -7.90
N LYS A 210 5.19 3.23 -7.66
CA LYS A 210 6.22 3.88 -8.51
C LYS A 210 7.43 3.00 -8.83
N LYS A 211 7.94 2.23 -7.86
CA LYS A 211 9.03 1.27 -8.08
C LYS A 211 8.67 0.17 -9.08
N ALA A 212 7.43 -0.31 -9.03
CA ALA A 212 6.93 -1.31 -9.95
C ALA A 212 6.75 -0.71 -11.36
N PHE A 213 6.28 0.53 -11.48
CA PHE A 213 6.18 1.23 -12.77
C PHE A 213 7.54 1.40 -13.42
N VAL A 214 8.54 1.87 -12.68
CA VAL A 214 9.92 2.01 -13.20
C VAL A 214 10.49 0.65 -13.63
N LYS A 215 10.25 -0.39 -12.82
CA LYS A 215 10.78 -1.74 -13.10
C LYS A 215 10.13 -2.41 -14.32
N HIS A 216 8.83 -2.25 -14.52
CA HIS A 216 8.07 -3.02 -15.50
C HIS A 216 7.67 -2.23 -16.75
N ASP A 217 7.60 -0.90 -16.68
CA ASP A 217 7.19 -0.03 -17.79
C ASP A 217 7.88 1.35 -17.71
N GLY A 218 9.20 1.33 -17.51
CA GLY A 218 9.99 2.54 -17.25
C GLY A 218 9.94 3.57 -18.38
N GLU A 219 9.96 3.14 -19.64
CA GLU A 219 9.96 4.04 -20.81
C GLU A 219 8.65 4.81 -20.94
N ARG A 220 7.50 4.13 -20.90
CA ARG A 220 6.19 4.79 -20.98
C ARG A 220 5.90 5.62 -19.74
N PHE A 221 6.38 5.18 -18.58
CA PHE A 221 6.27 5.96 -17.35
C PHE A 221 7.06 7.25 -17.43
N ALA A 222 8.32 7.22 -17.88
CA ALA A 222 9.13 8.42 -18.10
C ALA A 222 8.48 9.36 -19.11
N ALA A 223 8.02 8.84 -20.26
CA ALA A 223 7.30 9.62 -21.26
C ALA A 223 5.99 10.23 -20.71
N PHE A 224 5.30 9.55 -19.79
CA PHE A 224 4.15 10.12 -19.10
C PHE A 224 4.56 11.29 -18.18
N LEU A 225 5.62 11.13 -17.39
CA LEU A 225 6.11 12.20 -16.50
C LEU A 225 6.54 13.43 -17.30
N GLU A 226 7.21 13.26 -18.44
CA GLU A 226 7.54 14.36 -19.35
C GLU A 226 6.30 15.11 -19.85
N LYS A 227 5.23 14.39 -20.22
CA LYS A 227 3.96 15.00 -20.61
C LYS A 227 3.29 15.75 -19.46
N VAL A 228 3.48 15.30 -18.22
CA VAL A 228 3.00 16.02 -17.03
C VAL A 228 3.81 17.29 -16.81
N VAL A 229 5.14 17.25 -16.98
CA VAL A 229 6.01 18.45 -16.92
C VAL A 229 5.58 19.48 -17.96
N LYS A 230 5.25 19.05 -19.19
CA LYS A 230 4.76 19.93 -20.26
C LYS A 230 3.33 20.45 -20.03
N GLY A 231 2.64 19.99 -19.00
CA GLY A 231 1.24 20.35 -18.73
C GLY A 231 0.21 19.67 -19.67
N GLU A 232 0.65 18.78 -20.56
CA GLU A 232 -0.23 18.03 -21.47
C GLU A 232 -1.09 17.00 -20.72
N LYS A 233 -0.56 16.48 -19.60
CA LYS A 233 -1.24 15.50 -18.75
C LYS A 233 -1.23 15.94 -17.29
N LYS A 234 -2.16 15.39 -16.52
CA LYS A 234 -2.27 15.66 -15.08
C LYS A 234 -1.88 14.43 -14.27
N ILE A 235 -1.08 14.65 -13.23
CA ILE A 235 -0.83 13.66 -12.19
C ILE A 235 -1.80 13.89 -11.01
N ALA A 236 -2.29 12.82 -10.41
CA ALA A 236 -3.08 12.91 -9.20
C ALA A 236 -2.17 13.15 -7.97
N ALA A 237 -2.51 14.13 -7.14
CA ALA A 237 -1.80 14.42 -5.88
C ALA A 237 -2.70 14.36 -4.62
N GLY A 238 -4.02 14.54 -4.75
CA GLY A 238 -4.89 14.88 -3.61
C GLY A 238 -4.97 13.91 -2.42
N ALA A 239 -4.65 12.62 -2.57
CA ALA A 239 -4.67 11.65 -1.47
C ALA A 239 -3.29 11.33 -0.86
N VAL A 240 -2.23 12.05 -1.25
CA VAL A 240 -0.88 11.91 -0.66
C VAL A 240 -0.63 13.06 0.30
N LEU A 241 -0.05 12.77 1.47
CA LEU A 241 0.25 13.81 2.45
C LEU A 241 1.60 14.48 2.12
N PRO A 242 1.75 15.80 2.38
CA PRO A 242 2.96 16.56 2.03
C PRO A 242 4.27 15.93 2.52
N HIS A 243 4.32 15.58 3.81
CA HIS A 243 5.50 14.99 4.43
C HIS A 243 5.88 13.64 3.83
N GLU A 244 4.92 12.90 3.27
CA GLU A 244 5.18 11.63 2.62
C GLU A 244 5.87 11.77 1.26
N LEU A 245 5.72 12.93 0.59
CA LEU A 245 6.44 13.27 -0.63
C LEU A 245 7.89 13.67 -0.32
N LEU A 246 8.11 14.35 0.81
CA LEU A 246 9.44 14.81 1.25
C LEU A 246 10.27 13.74 1.95
N LYS A 247 9.61 12.82 2.66
CA LYS A 247 10.26 11.76 3.45
C LYS A 247 11.36 10.99 2.70
N PRO A 248 11.21 10.60 1.41
CA PRO A 248 12.29 9.95 0.68
C PRO A 248 13.54 10.83 0.56
N PHE A 249 13.39 12.11 0.23
CA PHE A 249 14.48 13.07 0.14
C PHE A 249 15.16 13.27 1.50
N MET A 250 14.37 13.49 2.56
CA MET A 250 14.90 13.67 3.92
C MET A 250 15.68 12.44 4.40
N ASN A 251 15.20 11.22 4.15
CA ASN A 251 15.90 10.01 4.57
C ASN A 251 17.28 9.89 3.93
N THR A 252 17.43 10.26 2.65
CA THR A 252 18.74 10.28 1.98
C THR A 252 19.71 11.23 2.70
N TYR A 253 19.26 12.44 3.04
CA TYR A 253 20.07 13.42 3.78
C TYR A 253 20.41 12.99 5.21
N PHE A 254 19.44 12.54 6.01
CA PHE A 254 19.66 12.23 7.44
C PHE A 254 20.32 10.88 7.68
N SER A 255 20.07 9.87 6.83
CA SER A 255 20.56 8.51 7.08
C SER A 255 21.90 8.19 6.40
N ARG A 256 22.45 9.11 5.59
CA ARG A 256 23.66 8.91 4.76
C ARG A 256 23.60 7.60 3.94
N GLN A 257 22.40 7.13 3.63
CA GLN A 257 22.23 5.98 2.75
C GLN A 257 22.41 6.43 1.31
N GLU A 258 22.98 5.55 0.49
CA GLU A 258 22.97 5.76 -0.96
C GLU A 258 21.55 5.97 -1.45
N ASP A 259 21.42 6.97 -2.32
CA ASP A 259 20.17 7.29 -2.95
C ASP A 259 19.77 6.17 -3.91
N ASN A 260 18.92 5.28 -3.40
CA ASN A 260 18.37 4.16 -4.16
C ASN A 260 17.11 4.56 -4.95
N GLN A 261 16.78 5.86 -5.05
CA GLN A 261 15.65 6.32 -5.85
C GLN A 261 16.07 6.53 -7.30
N SER A 262 15.31 5.91 -8.21
CA SER A 262 15.43 6.24 -9.64
C SER A 262 15.00 7.69 -9.91
N GLU A 263 15.49 8.26 -11.02
CA GLU A 263 15.14 9.64 -11.40
C GLU A 263 13.62 9.82 -11.57
N ALA A 264 12.96 8.84 -12.18
CA ALA A 264 11.50 8.84 -12.32
C ALA A 264 10.78 8.84 -10.96
N GLU A 265 11.32 8.20 -9.91
CA GLU A 265 10.73 8.24 -8.57
C GLU A 265 10.85 9.61 -7.91
N LYS A 266 11.95 10.34 -8.15
CA LYS A 266 12.15 11.71 -7.65
C LYS A 266 11.21 12.66 -8.38
N GLN A 267 11.22 12.61 -9.71
CA GLN A 267 10.35 13.40 -10.58
C GLN A 267 8.87 13.18 -10.27
N THR A 268 8.45 11.94 -9.97
CA THR A 268 7.07 11.67 -9.55
C THR A 268 6.69 12.41 -8.27
N ASN A 269 7.57 12.44 -7.26
CA ASN A 269 7.27 13.13 -6.00
C ASN A 269 7.21 14.65 -6.21
N GLU A 270 8.14 15.18 -7.01
CA GLU A 270 8.19 16.60 -7.39
C GLU A 270 6.91 17.03 -8.14
N LEU A 271 6.49 16.27 -9.13
CA LEU A 271 5.25 16.53 -9.87
C LEU A 271 4.00 16.44 -8.99
N GLN A 272 3.97 15.51 -8.03
CA GLN A 272 2.88 15.44 -7.06
C GLN A 272 2.91 16.61 -6.08
N TRP A 273 4.08 17.09 -5.68
CA TRP A 273 4.25 18.27 -4.84
C TRP A 273 3.76 19.53 -5.55
N ASN A 274 4.26 19.79 -6.76
CA ASN A 274 3.87 20.95 -7.57
C ASN A 274 2.37 20.96 -7.85
N ARG A 275 1.78 19.77 -8.09
CA ARG A 275 0.33 19.67 -8.25
C ARG A 275 -0.43 19.99 -6.96
N LEU A 276 0.05 19.52 -5.81
CA LEU A 276 -0.57 19.80 -4.52
C LEU A 276 -0.56 21.31 -4.23
N VAL A 277 0.57 21.99 -4.43
CA VAL A 277 0.70 23.44 -4.27
C VAL A 277 -0.24 24.18 -5.22
N ALA A 278 -0.25 23.80 -6.50
CA ALA A 278 -1.15 24.41 -7.49
C ALA A 278 -2.65 24.24 -7.11
N ASP A 279 -3.06 23.06 -6.63
CA ASP A 279 -4.43 22.82 -6.18
C ASP A 279 -4.80 23.69 -4.95
N LEU A 280 -3.84 23.99 -4.06
CA LEU A 280 -4.04 24.89 -2.92
C LEU A 280 -4.13 26.36 -3.35
N MET A 281 -3.23 26.80 -4.23
CA MET A 281 -3.26 28.14 -4.84
C MET A 281 -4.59 28.40 -5.56
N ALA A 282 -5.06 27.42 -6.34
CA ALA A 282 -6.32 27.52 -7.07
C ALA A 282 -7.54 27.65 -6.13
N LYS A 283 -7.58 26.89 -5.03
CA LYS A 283 -8.63 27.03 -4.00
C LYS A 283 -8.54 28.36 -3.25
N GLY A 284 -7.34 28.90 -3.13
CA GLY A 284 -7.02 30.16 -2.46
C GLY A 284 -7.20 31.42 -3.31
N GLY A 285 -7.59 31.30 -4.58
CA GLY A 285 -7.71 32.45 -5.48
C GLY A 285 -6.36 33.04 -5.93
N GLY A 286 -5.32 32.22 -6.02
CA GLY A 286 -3.95 32.68 -6.29
C GLY A 286 -3.11 32.49 -5.04
N CYS A 287 -3.00 33.51 -4.19
CA CYS A 287 -2.22 33.46 -2.95
C CYS A 287 -3.17 33.42 -1.73
N PRO A 288 -3.48 32.23 -1.17
CA PRO A 288 -4.42 32.13 -0.05
C PRO A 288 -3.94 32.84 1.22
N LEU A 289 -2.63 32.93 1.45
CA LEU A 289 -2.08 33.47 2.69
C LEU A 289 -1.42 34.83 2.46
N LYS A 290 -2.04 35.89 3.01
CA LYS A 290 -1.49 37.25 2.95
C LYS A 290 -0.66 37.55 4.19
N ASN A 291 0.50 38.18 4.00
CA ASN A 291 1.41 38.60 5.08
C ASN A 291 1.70 37.47 6.10
N ASN A 292 2.09 36.30 5.61
CA ASN A 292 2.30 35.11 6.42
C ASN A 292 3.73 34.59 6.23
N VAL A 293 4.45 34.38 7.35
CA VAL A 293 5.76 33.75 7.37
C VAL A 293 5.69 32.41 8.11
N ALA A 294 6.26 31.37 7.50
CA ALA A 294 6.34 30.06 8.11
C ALA A 294 7.53 30.00 9.09
N VAL A 295 7.28 29.55 10.32
CA VAL A 295 8.34 29.28 11.30
C VAL A 295 8.42 27.78 11.56
N CYS A 296 9.50 27.15 11.10
CA CYS A 296 9.66 25.69 11.10
C CYS A 296 10.54 25.21 12.26
N ASP A 297 9.95 24.51 13.23
CA ASP A 297 10.73 23.83 14.28
C ASP A 297 11.52 22.65 13.71
N VAL A 298 12.85 22.79 13.72
CA VAL A 298 13.82 21.77 13.30
C VAL A 298 14.75 21.38 14.45
N SER A 299 14.32 21.63 15.70
CA SER A 299 15.05 21.24 16.90
C SER A 299 15.19 19.72 17.03
N GLY A 300 16.18 19.27 17.82
CA GLY A 300 16.44 17.84 18.02
C GLY A 300 15.23 17.05 18.55
N SER A 301 14.32 17.70 19.31
CA SER A 301 13.06 17.09 19.77
C SER A 301 12.10 16.72 18.65
N MET A 302 12.23 17.34 17.48
CA MET A 302 11.35 17.07 16.33
C MET A 302 11.77 15.83 15.53
N THR A 303 12.90 15.19 15.85
CA THR A 303 13.48 14.07 15.09
C THR A 303 12.43 13.01 14.71
N GLY A 304 12.36 12.70 13.42
CA GLY A 304 11.45 11.71 12.84
C GLY A 304 10.27 12.36 12.12
N GLU A 305 9.10 11.70 12.18
CA GLU A 305 7.87 12.16 11.52
C GLU A 305 7.44 13.60 11.91
N PRO A 306 7.60 14.08 13.17
CA PRO A 306 7.26 15.47 13.50
C PRO A 306 8.03 16.50 12.68
N MET A 307 9.33 16.30 12.48
CA MET A 307 10.18 17.16 11.65
C MET A 307 9.80 17.05 10.17
N GLU A 308 9.51 15.85 9.67
CA GLU A 308 9.01 15.65 8.29
C GLU A 308 7.73 16.47 8.05
N VAL A 309 6.80 16.46 9.00
CA VAL A 309 5.54 17.20 8.93
C VAL A 309 5.77 18.71 9.05
N ALA A 310 6.59 19.16 10.00
CA ALA A 310 6.88 20.58 10.22
C ALA A 310 7.51 21.22 8.97
N ILE A 311 8.49 20.55 8.37
CA ILE A 311 9.15 21.01 7.14
C ILE A 311 8.14 21.06 5.99
N ALA A 312 7.35 19.99 5.80
CA ALA A 312 6.40 19.93 4.70
C ALA A 312 5.33 21.01 4.77
N LEU A 313 4.78 21.27 5.96
CA LEU A 313 3.79 22.32 6.15
C LEU A 313 4.42 23.71 5.99
N SER A 314 5.65 23.90 6.44
CA SER A 314 6.35 25.18 6.31
C SER A 314 6.66 25.51 4.85
N LEU A 315 7.10 24.52 4.05
CA LEU A 315 7.31 24.67 2.61
C LEU A 315 6.02 25.01 1.88
N ILE A 316 4.92 24.28 2.15
CA ILE A 316 3.62 24.60 1.56
C ILE A 316 3.19 26.00 1.94
N THR A 317 3.28 26.36 3.22
CA THR A 317 2.88 27.69 3.72
C THR A 317 3.65 28.78 3.00
N ALA A 318 4.98 28.64 2.87
CA ALA A 318 5.82 29.59 2.16
C ALA A 318 5.45 29.71 0.68
N GLN A 319 5.19 28.59 -0.01
CA GLN A 319 4.85 28.58 -1.45
C GLN A 319 3.44 29.10 -1.75
N VAL A 320 2.55 29.11 -0.77
CA VAL A 320 1.18 29.67 -0.92
C VAL A 320 1.00 31.04 -0.27
N SER A 321 2.07 31.57 0.32
CA SER A 321 2.14 32.92 0.87
C SER A 321 2.43 33.95 -0.23
N ASP A 322 1.80 35.11 -0.09
CA ASP A 322 2.08 36.28 -0.94
C ASP A 322 3.36 37.02 -0.49
N GLU A 323 3.87 37.88 -1.36
CA GLU A 323 4.98 38.79 -1.06
C GLU A 323 4.67 39.68 0.17
N PRO A 324 5.67 40.07 0.99
CA PRO A 324 7.12 39.88 0.84
C PRO A 324 7.65 38.56 1.43
N TRP A 325 6.77 37.70 1.95
CA TRP A 325 7.16 36.49 2.68
C TRP A 325 6.99 35.21 1.86
N GLY A 326 6.50 35.35 0.62
CA GLY A 326 6.44 34.28 -0.36
C GLY A 326 7.80 33.56 -0.45
N ASN A 327 7.74 32.24 -0.49
CA ASN A 327 8.91 31.37 -0.54
C ASN A 327 9.93 31.59 0.61
N THR A 328 9.54 32.20 1.72
CA THR A 328 10.42 32.46 2.86
C THR A 328 10.01 31.65 4.10
N ILE A 329 10.99 31.03 4.76
CA ILE A 329 10.84 30.26 6.00
C ILE A 329 11.85 30.75 7.04
N ILE A 330 11.43 30.79 8.30
CA ILE A 330 12.32 30.96 9.44
C ILE A 330 12.49 29.60 10.12
N THR A 331 13.71 29.11 10.23
CA THR A 331 13.98 27.90 11.01
C THR A 331 13.95 28.23 12.51
N PHE A 332 13.35 27.37 13.32
CA PHE A 332 13.38 27.45 14.78
C PHE A 332 14.29 26.34 15.31
N SER A 333 15.41 26.77 15.87
CA SER A 333 16.44 25.92 16.50
C SER A 333 17.24 26.78 17.49
N GLN A 334 18.42 26.31 17.92
CA GLN A 334 19.33 27.11 18.75
C GLN A 334 19.79 28.40 18.05
N ARG A 335 19.81 28.43 16.71
CA ARG A 335 20.13 29.61 15.89
C ARG A 335 19.12 29.75 14.75
N PRO A 336 18.05 30.54 14.96
CA PRO A 336 17.07 30.79 13.91
C PRO A 336 17.71 31.44 12.69
N THR A 337 17.34 30.97 11.50
CA THR A 337 17.89 31.45 10.23
C THR A 337 16.76 31.64 9.23
N PHE A 338 16.82 32.75 8.47
CA PHE A 338 15.97 32.98 7.31
C PHE A 338 16.44 32.11 6.15
N PHE A 339 15.50 31.41 5.53
CA PHE A 339 15.73 30.55 4.39
C PHE A 339 14.73 30.92 3.29
N SER A 340 15.23 31.19 2.09
CA SER A 340 14.41 31.43 0.90
C SER A 340 14.46 30.19 0.02
N ILE A 341 13.30 29.77 -0.46
CA ILE A 341 13.11 28.62 -1.34
C ILE A 341 13.24 29.14 -2.79
N ASP A 342 14.04 28.44 -3.59
CA ASP A 342 14.24 28.75 -5.01
C ASP A 342 13.08 28.28 -5.91
#